data_AF-A0A9D2X6L8-F1
#
_entry.id   AF-A0A9D2X6L8-F1
#
_cell.length_a   1.000
_cell.length_b   1.000
_cell.length_c   1.000
_cell.angle_alpha   90.00
_cell.angle_beta   90.00
_cell.angle_gamma   90.00
#
_symmetry.space_group_name_H-M   'P 1'
#
loop_
_entity.id
_entity.type
_entity.pdbx_description
1 polymer ?
#
loop_
_entity_poly.entity_id
_entity_poly.type
_entity_poly.pdbx_seq_one_letter_code
_entity_poly.pdbx_strand_id
1 'polypeptide(L)'
;MLVEIPDPEVILSGIVAFLVGLFGLYLYYKIKPYVNLKKNTLDPSYVERLEYYERQLIDMKIRMDAIDMESLSVKMPESSPQIKDFSKNTQQDVPKPEPVVDIKPASHQKQEITPNLPHGDVTEYVLKLITSKPMTSRDIQVTIDRTREHTSRLMKKLFDDGYVDRNTNTKPYTYSITPKGK
;
A
#
# COMPACT_ATOMS: atom_id res chain seq x y z
N MET A 1 -29.97 -68.52 -11.11
CA MET A 1 -29.40 -67.64 -10.07
C MET A 1 -30.58 -67.01 -9.36
N LEU A 2 -30.87 -67.41 -8.12
CA LEU A 2 -31.90 -66.75 -7.33
C LEU A 2 -31.34 -65.41 -6.86
N VAL A 3 -32.14 -64.35 -6.93
CA VAL A 3 -31.81 -63.08 -6.29
C VAL A 3 -32.31 -63.17 -4.86
N GLU A 4 -31.40 -63.35 -3.92
CA GLU A 4 -31.71 -63.23 -2.49
C GLU A 4 -32.06 -61.77 -2.20
N ILE A 5 -33.34 -61.51 -1.96
CA ILE A 5 -33.84 -60.18 -1.59
C ILE A 5 -33.40 -59.94 -0.14
N PRO A 6 -32.65 -58.87 0.17
CA PRO A 6 -32.22 -58.61 1.54
C PRO A 6 -33.41 -58.31 2.45
N ASP A 7 -33.29 -58.69 3.73
CA ASP A 7 -34.38 -58.56 4.69
C ASP A 7 -34.94 -57.13 4.76
N PRO A 8 -36.28 -56.98 4.96
CA PRO A 8 -36.93 -55.67 4.93
C PRO A 8 -36.40 -54.71 6.01
N GLU A 9 -35.90 -55.23 7.13
CA GLU A 9 -35.25 -54.45 8.18
C GLU A 9 -33.92 -53.84 7.72
N VAL A 10 -33.12 -54.56 6.93
CA VAL A 10 -31.87 -54.05 6.34
C VAL A 10 -32.18 -52.92 5.36
N ILE A 11 -33.17 -53.12 4.49
CA ILE A 11 -33.65 -52.09 3.54
C ILE A 11 -34.14 -50.85 4.30
N LEU A 12 -34.94 -51.03 5.35
CA LEU A 12 -35.46 -49.94 6.18
C LEU A 12 -34.33 -49.17 6.88
N SER A 13 -33.35 -49.86 7.43
CA SER A 13 -32.19 -49.22 8.09
C SER A 13 -31.37 -48.35 7.13
N GLY A 14 -31.19 -48.78 5.88
CA GLY A 14 -30.52 -48.01 4.83
C GLY A 14 -31.28 -46.74 4.47
N ILE A 15 -32.62 -46.82 4.35
CA ILE A 15 -33.49 -45.66 4.10
C ILE A 15 -33.41 -44.66 5.27
N VAL A 16 -33.48 -45.13 6.52
CA VAL A 16 -33.38 -44.27 7.71
C VAL A 16 -32.01 -43.59 7.78
N ALA A 17 -30.91 -44.31 7.56
CA ALA A 17 -29.56 -43.74 7.53
C ALA A 17 -29.41 -42.67 6.44
N PHE A 18 -29.97 -42.91 5.25
CA PHE A 18 -29.97 -41.93 4.15
C PHE A 18 -30.76 -40.65 4.50
N LEU A 19 -31.93 -40.79 5.13
CA LEU A 19 -32.73 -39.64 5.59
C LEU A 19 -32.03 -38.82 6.69
N VAL A 20 -31.35 -39.49 7.63
CA VAL A 20 -30.51 -38.81 8.64
C VAL A 20 -29.35 -38.07 7.99
N GLY A 21 -28.70 -38.66 6.98
CA GLY A 21 -27.66 -38.02 6.18
C GLY A 21 -28.15 -36.77 5.44
N LEU A 22 -29.31 -36.85 4.77
CA LEU A 22 -29.94 -35.70 4.11
C LEU A 22 -30.34 -34.59 5.11
N PHE A 23 -30.87 -34.95 6.27
CA PHE A 23 -31.22 -33.98 7.31
C PHE A 23 -29.97 -33.28 7.87
N GLY A 24 -28.89 -34.02 8.13
CA GLY A 24 -27.60 -33.47 8.52
C GLY A 24 -27.00 -32.54 7.46
N LEU A 25 -27.09 -32.89 6.18
CA LEU A 25 -26.66 -32.06 5.06
C LEU A 25 -27.50 -30.78 4.91
N TYR A 26 -28.83 -30.88 5.10
CA TYR A 26 -29.72 -29.71 5.12
C TYR A 26 -29.41 -28.77 6.29
N LEU A 27 -29.21 -29.30 7.50
CA LEU A 27 -28.76 -28.52 8.66
C LEU A 27 -27.41 -27.85 8.40
N TYR A 28 -26.43 -28.58 7.85
CA TYR A 28 -25.14 -28.02 7.49
C TYR A 28 -25.30 -26.87 6.48
N TYR A 29 -26.03 -27.08 5.37
CA TYR A 29 -26.23 -26.04 4.35
C TYR A 29 -26.96 -24.80 4.91
N LYS A 30 -27.93 -25.00 5.81
CA LYS A 30 -28.69 -23.94 6.46
C LYS A 30 -27.87 -23.15 7.48
N ILE A 31 -26.94 -23.80 8.20
CA ILE A 31 -26.10 -23.16 9.22
C ILE A 31 -24.82 -22.56 8.61
N LYS A 32 -24.29 -23.15 7.53
CA LYS A 32 -23.09 -22.72 6.78
C LYS A 32 -23.02 -21.20 6.51
N PRO A 33 -24.06 -20.49 6.02
CA PRO A 33 -23.97 -19.05 5.82
C PRO A 33 -23.71 -18.29 7.14
N TYR A 34 -24.43 -18.62 8.22
CA TYR A 34 -24.31 -17.92 9.51
C TYR A 34 -22.93 -18.08 10.16
N VAL A 35 -22.32 -19.27 10.08
CA VAL A 35 -20.98 -19.51 10.65
C VAL A 35 -19.84 -18.95 9.79
N ASN A 36 -20.03 -18.77 8.48
CA ASN A 36 -19.04 -18.10 7.63
C ASN A 36 -19.17 -16.58 7.67
N LEU A 37 -20.38 -16.04 7.84
CA LEU A 37 -20.59 -14.60 8.01
C LEU A 37 -19.77 -14.06 9.20
N LYS A 38 -19.83 -14.73 10.36
CA LYS A 38 -19.02 -14.37 11.56
C LYS A 38 -17.50 -14.51 11.40
N LYS A 39 -16.99 -15.11 10.32
CA LYS A 39 -15.54 -15.15 10.03
C LYS A 39 -15.09 -14.01 9.12
N ASN A 40 -16.01 -13.45 8.33
CA ASN A 40 -15.73 -12.42 7.33
C ASN A 40 -16.36 -11.06 7.68
N THR A 41 -17.00 -10.91 8.84
CA THR A 41 -17.30 -9.61 9.43
C THR A 41 -15.99 -8.93 9.84
N LEU A 42 -15.36 -8.26 8.86
CA LEU A 42 -14.31 -7.27 9.08
C LEU A 42 -14.82 -6.25 10.11
N ASP A 43 -13.99 -5.88 11.08
CA ASP A 43 -14.36 -4.92 12.13
C ASP A 43 -15.06 -3.69 11.51
N PRO A 44 -16.25 -3.27 11.99
CA PRO A 44 -17.09 -2.31 11.26
C PRO A 44 -16.41 -0.96 11.00
N SER A 45 -15.49 -0.53 11.87
CA SER A 45 -14.69 0.70 11.66
C SER A 45 -13.70 0.60 10.48
N TYR A 46 -13.32 -0.60 10.02
CA TYR A 46 -12.52 -0.76 8.79
C TYR A 46 -13.39 -0.64 7.55
N VAL A 47 -14.65 -1.12 7.59
CA VAL A 47 -15.60 -0.97 6.47
C VAL A 47 -15.94 0.52 6.28
N GLU A 48 -16.27 1.22 7.37
CA GLU A 48 -16.52 2.67 7.38
C GLU A 48 -15.32 3.48 6.82
N ARG A 49 -14.08 3.11 7.19
CA ARG A 49 -12.87 3.74 6.63
C ARG A 49 -12.64 3.41 5.16
N LEU A 50 -12.97 2.20 4.73
CA LEU A 50 -12.86 1.80 3.33
C LEU A 50 -13.83 2.59 2.46
N GLU A 51 -15.09 2.73 2.89
CA GLU A 51 -16.09 3.61 2.24
C GLU A 51 -15.64 5.07 2.20
N TYR A 52 -15.00 5.58 3.26
CA TYR A 52 -14.46 6.95 3.27
C TYR A 52 -13.39 7.13 2.18
N TYR A 53 -12.43 6.21 2.08
CA TYR A 53 -11.39 6.28 1.04
C TYR A 53 -11.94 6.04 -0.37
N GLU A 54 -12.92 5.16 -0.53
CA GLU A 54 -13.63 4.95 -1.80
C GLU A 54 -14.31 6.23 -2.28
N ARG A 55 -15.06 6.91 -1.40
CA ARG A 55 -15.70 8.21 -1.70
C ARG A 55 -14.67 9.30 -2.05
N GLN A 56 -13.52 9.32 -1.37
CA GLN A 56 -12.44 10.26 -1.66
C GLN A 56 -11.79 9.98 -3.02
N LEU A 57 -11.60 8.71 -3.39
CA LEU A 57 -11.10 8.30 -4.71
C LEU A 57 -12.12 8.63 -5.83
N ILE A 58 -13.42 8.50 -5.56
CA ILE A 58 -14.48 8.87 -6.50
C ILE A 58 -14.49 10.38 -6.76
N ASP A 59 -14.41 11.25 -5.73
CA ASP A 59 -14.30 12.70 -5.92
C ASP A 59 -13.04 13.08 -6.71
N MET A 60 -11.89 12.50 -6.33
CA MET A 60 -10.63 12.72 -7.05
C MET A 60 -10.72 12.30 -8.51
N LYS A 61 -11.38 11.17 -8.80
CA LYS A 61 -11.60 10.72 -10.19
C LYS A 61 -12.56 11.64 -10.94
N ILE A 62 -13.72 11.99 -10.40
CA ILE A 62 -14.68 12.91 -11.05
C ILE A 62 -14.00 14.24 -11.38
N ARG A 63 -13.11 14.73 -10.50
CA ARG A 63 -12.32 15.94 -10.70
C ARG A 63 -11.27 15.80 -11.80
N MET A 64 -10.58 14.65 -11.89
CA MET A 64 -9.64 14.39 -12.99
C MET A 64 -10.37 14.22 -14.32
N ASP A 65 -11.42 13.41 -14.36
CA ASP A 65 -12.28 13.21 -15.54
C ASP A 65 -12.84 14.57 -16.03
N ALA A 66 -13.20 15.49 -15.13
CA ALA A 66 -13.65 16.85 -15.46
C ALA A 66 -12.53 17.74 -16.04
N ILE A 67 -11.33 17.72 -15.45
CA ILE A 67 -10.16 18.48 -15.95
C ILE A 67 -9.70 17.94 -17.31
N ASP A 68 -9.74 16.61 -17.51
CA ASP A 68 -9.44 15.99 -18.79
C ASP A 68 -10.47 16.39 -19.85
N MET A 69 -11.77 16.39 -19.53
CA MET A 69 -12.83 16.90 -20.43
C MET A 69 -12.66 18.39 -20.76
N GLU A 70 -12.25 19.23 -19.79
CA GLU A 70 -11.95 20.64 -20.06
C GLU A 70 -10.73 20.79 -20.98
N SER A 71 -9.66 20.03 -20.73
CA SER A 71 -8.44 20.02 -21.58
C SER A 71 -8.70 19.54 -23.02
N LEU A 72 -9.73 18.69 -23.20
CA LEU A 72 -10.22 18.25 -24.50
C LEU A 72 -11.08 19.33 -25.18
N SER A 73 -11.92 20.04 -24.42
CA SER A 73 -12.78 21.12 -24.96
C SER A 73 -11.98 22.35 -25.43
N VAL A 74 -10.86 22.65 -24.78
CA VAL A 74 -9.94 23.75 -25.16
C VAL A 74 -9.22 23.49 -26.50
N LYS A 75 -9.27 22.28 -27.06
CA LYS A 75 -8.63 21.93 -28.35
C LYS A 75 -9.56 22.06 -29.57
N MET A 76 -10.14 23.24 -29.76
CA MET A 76 -10.64 23.68 -31.07
C MET A 76 -10.03 25.04 -31.46
N PRO A 77 -8.93 25.05 -32.23
CA PRO A 77 -8.34 26.28 -32.75
C PRO A 77 -8.97 26.67 -34.09
N GLU A 78 -9.62 27.83 -34.15
CA GLU A 78 -9.93 28.45 -35.44
C GLU A 78 -8.69 29.21 -35.99
N SER A 79 -8.38 28.96 -37.26
CA SER A 79 -7.72 29.90 -38.20
C SER A 79 -6.42 30.66 -37.83
N SER A 80 -5.30 29.92 -37.64
CA SER A 80 -4.01 30.14 -38.36
C SER A 80 -3.15 31.43 -38.11
N PRO A 81 -1.88 31.56 -38.60
CA PRO A 81 -0.84 30.57 -38.92
C PRO A 81 0.59 30.89 -38.35
N GLN A 82 1.45 29.85 -38.19
CA GLN A 82 2.90 29.90 -37.84
C GLN A 82 3.21 30.36 -36.39
N ILE A 83 4.27 29.93 -35.68
CA ILE A 83 5.67 29.65 -36.09
C ILE A 83 6.22 28.29 -35.59
N LYS A 84 6.86 27.57 -36.51
CA LYS A 84 7.98 26.60 -36.45
C LYS A 84 8.42 26.00 -35.09
N ASP A 85 8.36 24.67 -35.05
CA ASP A 85 9.45 23.70 -34.80
C ASP A 85 10.66 24.10 -33.93
N PHE A 86 10.90 23.35 -32.84
CA PHE A 86 12.19 22.83 -32.31
C PHE A 86 11.89 22.14 -30.95
N SER A 87 12.56 21.07 -30.49
CA SER A 87 13.60 20.20 -31.07
C SER A 87 13.46 18.78 -30.47
N LYS A 88 14.09 17.75 -31.07
CA LYS A 88 14.06 16.36 -30.57
C LYS A 88 15.47 15.75 -30.61
N ASN A 89 15.95 15.31 -29.44
CA ASN A 89 17.20 14.57 -29.18
C ASN A 89 18.55 15.20 -29.60
N THR A 90 19.49 15.30 -28.65
CA THR A 90 20.93 15.03 -28.82
C THR A 90 21.53 14.73 -27.43
N GLN A 91 22.58 13.89 -27.36
CA GLN A 91 23.33 13.57 -26.15
C GLN A 91 24.79 14.01 -26.31
N GLN A 92 25.45 14.43 -25.22
CA GLN A 92 26.90 14.73 -25.10
C GLN A 92 27.35 15.94 -25.98
N ASP A 93 28.28 16.81 -25.58
CA ASP A 93 29.53 16.64 -24.82
C ASP A 93 29.87 17.87 -23.90
N VAL A 94 31.08 17.94 -23.30
CA VAL A 94 31.48 18.85 -22.18
C VAL A 94 32.89 19.44 -22.44
N PRO A 95 33.17 20.78 -22.37
CA PRO A 95 33.59 21.39 -21.09
C PRO A 95 33.42 22.92 -20.80
N LYS A 96 33.49 23.21 -19.48
CA LYS A 96 33.75 24.43 -18.64
C LYS A 96 34.94 25.34 -19.11
N PRO A 97 35.17 26.65 -18.74
CA PRO A 97 34.84 27.47 -17.52
C PRO A 97 34.09 28.84 -17.69
N GLU A 98 33.29 29.33 -16.72
CA GLU A 98 33.55 30.17 -15.51
C GLU A 98 34.00 31.64 -15.75
N PRO A 99 33.66 32.63 -14.88
CA PRO A 99 32.85 32.61 -13.63
C PRO A 99 31.40 33.16 -13.86
N VAL A 100 30.62 33.95 -13.07
CA VAL A 100 30.77 34.80 -11.85
C VAL A 100 29.47 34.84 -10.98
N VAL A 101 29.67 35.18 -9.71
CA VAL A 101 28.83 35.59 -8.53
C VAL A 101 27.77 36.70 -8.86
N ASP A 102 26.54 36.78 -8.29
CA ASP A 102 26.20 36.93 -6.85
C ASP A 102 24.78 36.45 -6.35
N ILE A 103 24.67 36.35 -5.01
CA ILE A 103 23.66 35.91 -4.00
C ILE A 103 22.11 35.76 -4.26
N LYS A 104 21.58 34.61 -3.76
CA LYS A 104 20.31 34.21 -3.01
C LYS A 104 19.26 35.29 -2.54
N PRO A 105 18.04 34.94 -1.99
CA PRO A 105 17.41 33.62 -1.72
C PRO A 105 15.87 33.41 -1.93
N ALA A 106 15.45 32.12 -1.95
CA ALA A 106 14.09 31.59 -1.64
C ALA A 106 12.91 31.93 -2.61
N SER A 107 11.80 31.17 -2.68
CA SER A 107 11.31 30.07 -1.81
C SER A 107 10.52 28.97 -2.54
N HIS A 108 10.26 27.87 -1.81
CA HIS A 108 9.32 26.74 -2.02
C HIS A 108 8.93 26.28 -3.45
N GLN A 109 9.34 25.07 -3.81
CA GLN A 109 8.58 24.20 -4.71
C GLN A 109 8.15 22.91 -3.99
N LYS A 110 6.87 22.54 -4.14
CA LYS A 110 6.26 21.34 -3.56
C LYS A 110 6.57 20.15 -4.46
N GLN A 111 7.62 19.40 -4.16
CA GLN A 111 7.95 18.18 -4.92
C GLN A 111 6.92 17.07 -4.66
N GLU A 112 6.40 16.48 -5.72
CA GLU A 112 5.53 15.31 -5.65
C GLU A 112 6.37 14.07 -5.34
N ILE A 113 6.24 13.56 -4.11
CA ILE A 113 6.90 12.31 -3.71
C ILE A 113 5.96 11.16 -4.07
N THR A 114 6.08 10.65 -5.29
CA THR A 114 5.63 9.29 -5.59
C THR A 114 6.66 8.32 -5.00
N PRO A 115 6.28 7.44 -4.04
CA PRO A 115 7.22 6.48 -3.46
C PRO A 115 7.38 5.27 -4.41
N ASN A 116 7.91 5.53 -5.61
CA ASN A 116 8.44 4.48 -6.47
C ASN A 116 9.78 4.01 -5.88
N LEU A 117 9.70 3.36 -4.73
CA LEU A 117 10.84 2.86 -3.95
C LEU A 117 11.43 1.68 -4.74
N PRO A 118 12.62 1.83 -5.36
CA PRO A 118 13.29 0.69 -5.97
C PRO A 118 13.56 -0.35 -4.89
N HIS A 119 13.66 -1.63 -5.26
CA HIS A 119 14.00 -2.71 -4.31
C HIS A 119 15.48 -2.69 -3.85
N GLY A 120 16.12 -1.51 -3.86
CA GLY A 120 17.34 -1.24 -3.11
C GLY A 120 17.06 -1.16 -1.60
N ASP A 121 18.11 -1.21 -0.78
CA ASP A 121 17.97 -1.58 0.62
C ASP A 121 17.14 -0.58 1.45
N VAL A 122 16.11 -1.11 2.11
CA VAL A 122 15.27 -0.37 3.05
C VAL A 122 16.10 0.12 4.25
N THR A 123 17.23 -0.53 4.59
CA THR A 123 18.15 -0.02 5.62
C THR A 123 18.73 1.34 5.22
N GLU A 124 19.26 1.47 3.99
CA GLU A 124 19.90 2.70 3.50
C GLU A 124 18.91 3.85 3.49
N TYR A 125 17.69 3.60 3.00
CA TYR A 125 16.62 4.60 2.98
C TYR A 125 16.29 5.10 4.40
N VAL A 126 16.20 4.20 5.40
CA VAL A 126 15.93 4.60 6.79
C VAL A 126 17.12 5.30 7.45
N LEU A 127 18.36 4.87 7.19
CA LEU A 127 19.56 5.57 7.66
C LEU A 127 19.63 7.00 7.11
N LYS A 128 19.32 7.19 5.83
CA LYS A 128 19.22 8.51 5.18
C LYS A 128 18.12 9.39 5.81
N LEU A 129 16.96 8.80 6.12
CA LEU A 129 15.89 9.46 6.88
C LEU A 129 16.38 9.96 8.24
N ILE A 130 16.92 9.06 9.07
CA ILE A 130 17.36 9.34 10.44
C ILE A 130 18.54 10.33 10.47
N THR A 131 19.37 10.35 9.42
CA THR A 131 20.44 11.35 9.24
C THR A 131 19.89 12.77 9.11
N SER A 132 18.73 12.94 8.46
CA SER A 132 18.12 14.26 8.27
C SER A 132 17.44 14.80 9.55
N LYS A 133 16.88 13.91 10.37
CA LYS A 133 16.13 14.24 11.59
C LYS A 133 16.01 12.99 12.48
N PRO A 134 16.12 13.09 13.82
CA PRO A 134 15.76 11.99 14.70
C PRO A 134 14.25 11.69 14.59
N MET A 135 13.90 10.41 14.36
CA MET A 135 12.53 9.95 14.08
C MET A 135 12.12 8.84 15.06
N THR A 136 10.82 8.71 15.34
CA THR A 136 10.28 7.58 16.11
C THR A 136 10.10 6.35 15.22
N SER A 137 9.96 5.16 15.82
CA SER A 137 9.55 3.96 15.07
C SER A 137 8.23 4.12 14.33
N ARG A 138 7.33 5.04 14.74
CA ARG A 138 6.05 5.28 14.06
C ARG A 138 6.22 6.16 12.83
N ASP A 139 7.04 7.20 12.89
CA ASP A 139 7.31 8.06 11.74
C ASP A 139 7.99 7.24 10.63
N ILE A 140 9.01 6.45 11.02
CA ILE A 140 9.71 5.53 10.12
C ILE A 140 8.73 4.52 9.52
N GLN A 141 7.82 3.94 10.32
CA GLN A 141 6.80 3.00 9.82
C GLN A 141 5.96 3.61 8.70
N VAL A 142 5.54 4.87 8.87
CA VAL A 142 4.72 5.60 7.89
C VAL A 142 5.51 5.93 6.62
N THR A 143 6.80 6.29 6.72
CA THR A 143 7.58 6.65 5.52
C THR A 143 8.05 5.44 4.70
N ILE A 144 8.21 4.25 5.30
CA ILE A 144 8.60 3.04 4.56
C ILE A 144 7.42 2.16 4.11
N ASP A 145 6.19 2.53 4.50
CA ASP A 145 4.95 1.76 4.34
C ASP A 145 5.09 0.26 4.63
N ARG A 146 5.49 -0.07 5.87
CA ARG A 146 5.59 -1.46 6.35
C ARG A 146 4.80 -1.67 7.64
N THR A 147 4.59 -2.93 7.99
CA THR A 147 3.99 -3.27 9.30
C THR A 147 4.89 -2.79 10.43
N ARG A 148 4.27 -2.39 11.55
CA ARG A 148 4.96 -2.00 12.79
C ARG A 148 5.99 -3.06 13.22
N GLU A 149 5.70 -4.34 12.98
CA GLU A 149 6.61 -5.42 13.31
C GLU A 149 7.86 -5.42 12.43
N HIS A 150 7.74 -5.33 11.10
CA HIS A 150 8.91 -5.26 10.21
C HIS A 150 9.78 -4.05 10.53
N THR A 151 9.17 -2.87 10.76
CA THR A 151 9.89 -1.67 11.21
C THR A 151 10.60 -1.90 12.55
N SER A 152 9.95 -2.56 13.51
CA SER A 152 10.55 -2.83 14.84
C SER A 152 11.72 -3.82 14.76
N ARG A 153 11.59 -4.88 13.94
CA ARG A 153 12.66 -5.85 13.68
C ARG A 153 13.86 -5.18 12.98
N LEU A 154 13.59 -4.31 11.99
CA LEU A 154 14.62 -3.53 11.29
C LEU A 154 15.35 -2.57 12.24
N MET A 155 14.62 -1.79 13.04
CA MET A 155 15.22 -0.85 14.01
C MET A 155 15.99 -1.56 15.11
N LYS A 156 15.54 -2.75 15.55
CA LYS A 156 16.33 -3.59 16.46
C LYS A 156 17.65 -4.02 15.81
N LYS A 157 17.62 -4.52 14.57
CA LYS A 157 18.83 -4.95 13.86
C LYS A 157 19.83 -3.79 13.70
N LEU A 158 19.38 -2.61 13.23
CA LEU A 158 20.25 -1.45 13.07
C LEU A 158 20.83 -0.91 14.39
N PHE A 159 20.16 -1.15 15.52
CA PHE A 159 20.69 -0.90 16.85
C PHE A 159 21.70 -1.96 17.29
N ASP A 160 21.39 -3.25 17.11
CA ASP A 160 22.28 -4.37 17.45
C ASP A 160 23.59 -4.33 16.63
N ASP A 161 23.49 -4.01 15.33
CA ASP A 161 24.62 -3.81 14.41
C ASP A 161 25.42 -2.53 14.73
N GLY A 162 24.87 -1.63 15.56
CA GLY A 162 25.50 -0.39 16.01
C GLY A 162 25.52 0.75 14.98
N TYR A 163 24.60 0.75 14.00
CA TYR A 163 24.42 1.85 13.05
C TYR A 163 23.58 3.01 13.61
N VAL A 164 22.60 2.70 14.47
CA VAL A 164 21.60 3.64 14.99
C VAL A 164 21.51 3.51 16.51
N ASP A 165 21.47 4.63 17.22
CA ASP A 165 21.20 4.68 18.67
C ASP A 165 19.74 5.06 18.96
N ARG A 166 19.23 4.69 20.14
CA ARG A 166 17.84 4.88 20.57
C ARG A 166 17.78 5.71 21.85
N ASN A 167 17.17 6.89 21.77
CA ASN A 167 16.97 7.74 22.93
C ASN A 167 15.81 7.21 23.79
N THR A 168 16.14 6.65 24.95
CA THR A 168 15.18 6.08 25.91
C THR A 168 14.64 7.10 26.92
N ASN A 169 15.13 8.35 26.91
CA ASN A 169 14.73 9.38 27.88
C ASN A 169 13.30 9.89 27.67
N THR A 170 12.76 9.76 26.45
CA THR A 170 11.40 10.15 26.09
C THR A 170 10.60 8.96 25.55
N LYS A 171 9.28 9.01 25.67
CA LYS A 171 8.35 8.06 25.04
C LYS A 171 7.42 8.84 24.11
N PRO A 172 7.21 8.41 22.85
CA PRO A 172 7.86 7.28 22.17
C PRO A 172 9.36 7.47 21.95
N TYR A 173 10.11 6.36 21.93
CA TYR A 173 11.56 6.39 21.70
C TYR A 173 11.88 6.93 20.31
N THR A 174 12.87 7.83 20.23
CA THR A 174 13.43 8.33 18.97
C THR A 174 14.76 7.65 18.65
N TYR A 175 15.08 7.59 17.36
CA TYR A 175 16.28 6.98 16.82
C TYR A 175 17.16 8.06 16.18
N SER A 176 18.47 7.93 16.33
CA SER A 176 19.48 8.87 15.83
C SER A 176 20.69 8.12 15.29
N ILE A 177 21.30 8.62 14.22
CA ILE A 177 22.38 7.89 13.54
C ILE A 177 23.72 8.00 14.28
N THR A 178 24.45 6.90 14.36
CA THR A 178 25.79 6.84 14.96
C THR A 178 26.88 7.21 13.93
N PRO A 179 28.14 7.42 14.35
CA PRO A 179 29.27 7.56 13.43
C PRO A 179 29.52 6.35 12.51
N LYS A 180 28.93 5.17 12.77
CA LYS A 180 29.04 3.99 11.90
C LYS A 180 27.99 3.93 10.78
N GLY A 181 26.89 4.67 10.92
CA GLY A 181 25.79 4.68 9.95
C GLY A 181 25.82 5.83 8.95
N LYS A 182 26.75 6.79 9.13
CA LYS A 182 26.97 7.92 8.23
C LYS A 182 27.88 7.54 7.05
#